data_AF-A0A5C7UZC6-F1
#
_entry.id   AF-A0A5C7UZC6-F1
#
_cell.length_a   1.000
_cell.length_b   1.000
_cell.length_c   1.000
_cell.angle_alpha   90.00
_cell.angle_beta   90.00
_cell.angle_gamma   90.00
#
_symmetry.space_group_name_H-M   'P 1'
#
loop_
_entity.id
_entity.type
_entity.pdbx_description
1 polymer ?
#
loop_
_entity_poly.entity_id
_entity_poly.type
_entity_poly.pdbx_seq_one_letter_code
_entity_poly.pdbx_strand_id
1 'polypeptide(L)'
;MSHAELLAHLTAVIESRKPAAGGDPDTSYVARLLAKGPDAFLKKIGEEATEVVMAAKDADHGGPRHKVVSEMADLWFHGMVALAHYGFSAADVVAELARREGLSGLEEKALRKARQRDIDDASREGAGT
;
A
#
# COMPACT_ATOMS: atom_id res chain seq x y z
N MET A 1 23.39 0.32 -2.84
CA MET A 1 21.98 0.26 -3.30
C MET A 1 21.20 1.29 -2.50
N SER A 2 20.57 2.26 -3.16
CA SER A 2 19.67 3.23 -2.54
C SER A 2 18.33 2.56 -2.16
N HIS A 3 17.53 3.22 -1.32
CA HIS A 3 16.18 2.74 -0.98
C HIS A 3 15.29 2.55 -2.21
N ALA A 4 15.38 3.48 -3.18
CA ALA A 4 14.63 3.39 -4.43
C ALA A 4 15.11 2.21 -5.30
N GLU A 5 16.42 1.97 -5.38
CA GLU A 5 16.97 0.83 -6.11
C GLU A 5 16.54 -0.51 -5.48
N LEU A 6 16.44 -0.59 -4.15
CA LEU A 6 15.96 -1.79 -3.47
C LEU A 6 14.50 -2.08 -3.79
N LEU A 7 13.62 -1.08 -3.72
CA LEU A 7 12.20 -1.23 -4.04
C LEU A 7 12.00 -1.59 -5.52
N ALA A 8 12.76 -0.95 -6.42
CA ALA A 8 12.73 -1.27 -7.84
C ALA A 8 13.19 -2.72 -8.11
N HIS A 9 14.26 -3.16 -7.45
CA HIS A 9 14.73 -4.54 -7.55
C HIS A 9 13.68 -5.53 -7.04
N LEU A 10 13.04 -5.27 -5.89
CA LEU A 10 11.97 -6.11 -5.37
C LEU A 10 10.76 -6.16 -6.31
N THR A 11 10.35 -5.02 -6.87
CA THR A 11 9.29 -4.97 -7.89
C THR A 11 9.66 -5.82 -9.11
N ALA A 12 10.88 -5.69 -9.64
CA ALA A 12 11.33 -6.48 -10.78
C ALA A 12 11.33 -7.98 -10.50
N VAL A 13 11.77 -8.39 -9.30
CA VAL A 13 11.70 -9.79 -8.85
C VAL A 13 10.26 -10.26 -8.78
N ILE A 14 9.34 -9.48 -8.19
CA ILE A 14 7.93 -9.87 -8.09
C ILE A 14 7.29 -10.00 -9.49
N GLU A 15 7.54 -9.03 -10.38
CA GLU A 15 7.05 -9.07 -11.76
C GLU A 15 7.57 -10.30 -12.52
N SER A 16 8.84 -10.69 -12.31
CA SER A 16 9.40 -11.91 -12.92
C SER A 16 8.80 -13.21 -12.37
N ARG A 17 7.97 -13.15 -11.32
CA ARG A 17 7.24 -14.30 -10.75
C ARG A 17 5.77 -14.34 -11.17
N LYS A 18 5.30 -13.41 -11.99
CA LYS A 18 3.95 -13.48 -12.54
C LYS A 18 3.79 -14.71 -13.43
N PRO A 19 2.61 -15.37 -13.45
CA PRO A 19 2.33 -16.48 -14.36
C PRO A 19 2.61 -16.13 -15.83
N ALA A 20 2.24 -14.91 -16.25
CA ALA A 20 2.50 -14.41 -17.61
C ALA A 20 4.00 -14.23 -17.93
N ALA A 21 4.86 -14.13 -16.92
CA ALA A 21 6.31 -14.05 -17.05
C ALA A 21 7.01 -15.41 -16.88
N GLY A 22 6.25 -16.51 -16.79
CA GLY A 22 6.79 -17.86 -16.59
C GLY A 22 7.13 -18.18 -15.12
N GLY A 23 6.57 -17.44 -14.16
CA GLY A 23 6.73 -17.73 -12.74
C GLY A 23 6.14 -19.09 -12.36
N ASP A 24 6.96 -19.95 -11.74
CA ASP A 24 6.58 -21.29 -11.32
C ASP A 24 6.08 -21.32 -9.85
N PRO A 25 4.80 -21.66 -9.59
CA PRO A 25 4.23 -21.69 -8.25
C PRO A 25 4.76 -22.84 -7.38
N ASP A 26 5.41 -23.85 -7.95
CA ASP A 26 5.98 -24.97 -7.18
C ASP A 26 7.35 -24.61 -6.58
N THR A 27 8.06 -23.67 -7.20
CA THR A 27 9.41 -23.25 -6.78
C THR A 27 9.49 -21.84 -6.22
N SER A 28 8.45 -21.01 -6.37
CA SER A 28 8.44 -19.63 -5.88
C SER A 28 7.18 -19.30 -5.06
N TYR A 29 7.40 -18.76 -3.86
CA TYR A 29 6.33 -18.27 -2.99
C TYR A 29 5.48 -17.17 -3.65
N VAL A 30 6.13 -16.19 -4.29
CA VAL A 30 5.43 -15.09 -4.97
C VAL A 30 4.62 -15.62 -6.15
N ALA A 31 5.20 -16.51 -6.96
CA ALA A 31 4.47 -17.13 -8.07
C ALA A 31 3.25 -17.90 -7.57
N ARG A 32 3.38 -18.61 -6.44
CA ARG A 32 2.25 -19.30 -5.79
C ARG A 32 1.15 -18.35 -5.32
N LEU A 33 1.50 -17.20 -4.74
CA LEU A 33 0.51 -16.20 -4.36
C LEU A 33 -0.22 -15.65 -5.59
N LEU A 34 0.52 -15.27 -6.62
CA LEU A 34 -0.03 -14.70 -7.85
C LEU A 34 -0.88 -15.72 -8.62
N ALA A 35 -0.48 -16.99 -8.65
CA ALA A 35 -1.23 -18.08 -9.27
C ALA A 35 -2.55 -18.40 -8.53
N LYS A 36 -2.56 -18.27 -7.19
CA LYS A 36 -3.78 -18.44 -6.38
C LYS A 36 -4.78 -17.29 -6.54
N GLY A 37 -4.35 -16.16 -7.11
CA GLY A 37 -5.19 -14.99 -7.30
C GLY A 37 -5.32 -14.10 -6.06
N PRO A 38 -6.18 -13.07 -6.15
CA PRO A 38 -6.20 -11.96 -5.19
C PRO A 38 -6.44 -12.36 -3.74
N ASP A 39 -7.35 -13.30 -3.48
CA ASP A 39 -7.69 -13.73 -2.13
C ASP A 39 -6.47 -14.19 -1.31
N ALA A 40 -5.47 -14.79 -1.97
CA ALA A 40 -4.28 -15.29 -1.29
C ALA A 40 -3.40 -14.18 -0.73
N PHE A 41 -3.08 -13.15 -1.53
CA PHE A 41 -2.23 -12.05 -1.07
C PHE A 41 -3.03 -10.98 -0.31
N LEU A 42 -4.32 -10.79 -0.59
CA LEU A 42 -5.17 -9.86 0.17
C LEU A 42 -5.41 -10.35 1.59
N LYS A 43 -5.59 -11.67 1.79
CA LYS A 43 -5.63 -12.27 3.13
C LYS A 43 -4.35 -11.98 3.91
N LYS A 44 -3.18 -12.14 3.26
CA LYS A 44 -1.89 -11.82 3.88
C LYS A 44 -1.80 -10.35 4.27
N ILE A 45 -2.20 -9.41 3.41
CA ILE A 45 -2.23 -7.98 3.78
C ILE A 45 -3.05 -7.74 5.06
N GLY A 46 -4.23 -8.37 5.19
CA GLY A 46 -5.04 -8.24 6.40
C GLY A 46 -4.40 -8.86 7.65
N GLU A 47 -3.74 -10.00 7.50
CA GLU A 47 -2.97 -10.67 8.55
C GLU A 47 -1.81 -9.79 9.03
N GLU A 48 -0.94 -9.36 8.11
CA GLU A 48 0.24 -8.54 8.41
C GLU A 48 -0.15 -7.19 9.01
N ALA A 49 -1.22 -6.56 8.53
CA ALA A 49 -1.72 -5.32 9.12
C ALA A 49 -2.14 -5.51 10.59
N THR A 50 -2.75 -6.65 10.90
CA THR A 50 -3.13 -7.00 12.28
C THR A 50 -1.89 -7.30 13.12
N GLU A 51 -0.91 -8.00 12.55
CA GLU A 51 0.37 -8.31 13.21
C GLU A 51 1.19 -7.05 13.52
N VAL A 52 1.22 -6.05 12.63
CA VAL A 52 1.82 -4.74 12.92
C VAL A 52 1.16 -4.09 14.13
N VAL A 53 -0.18 -4.10 14.20
CA VAL A 53 -0.93 -3.53 15.34
C VAL A 53 -0.59 -4.26 16.64
N MET A 54 -0.55 -5.60 16.61
CA MET A 54 -0.19 -6.40 17.78
C MET A 54 1.25 -6.18 18.21
N ALA A 55 2.21 -6.20 17.27
CA ALA A 55 3.62 -5.96 17.55
C ALA A 55 3.87 -4.58 18.15
N ALA A 56 3.14 -3.55 17.70
CA ALA A 56 3.21 -2.21 18.28
C ALA A 56 2.69 -2.19 19.71
N LYS A 57 1.54 -2.81 19.98
CA LYS A 57 1.00 -2.93 21.34
C LYS A 57 1.96 -3.70 22.25
N ASP A 58 2.52 -4.81 21.80
CA ASP A 58 3.44 -5.62 22.59
C ASP A 58 4.72 -4.85 22.90
N ALA A 59 5.25 -4.09 21.93
CA ALA A 59 6.42 -3.23 22.13
C ALA A 59 6.22 -2.22 23.29
N ASP A 60 5.03 -1.67 23.46
CA ASP A 60 4.69 -0.77 24.57
C ASP A 60 4.58 -1.50 25.92
N HIS A 61 4.39 -2.83 25.91
CA HIS A 61 4.26 -3.67 27.10
C HIS A 61 5.51 -4.53 27.37
N GLY A 62 6.67 -4.12 26.86
CA GLY A 62 7.96 -4.80 27.09
C GLY A 62 8.28 -5.93 26.12
N GLY A 63 7.48 -6.09 25.07
CA GLY A 63 7.73 -7.00 23.96
C GLY A 63 8.86 -6.55 23.03
N PRO A 64 9.29 -7.42 22.10
CA PRO A 64 10.41 -7.15 21.21
C PRO A 64 10.09 -6.06 20.16
N ARG A 65 10.60 -4.85 20.35
CA ARG A 65 10.35 -3.68 19.46
C ARG A 65 10.69 -3.92 17.98
N HIS A 66 11.67 -4.77 17.68
CA HIS A 66 12.04 -5.07 16.30
C HIS A 66 10.93 -5.77 15.50
N LYS A 67 9.98 -6.43 16.18
CA LYS A 67 8.83 -7.05 15.54
C LYS A 67 8.00 -6.06 14.74
N VAL A 68 7.85 -4.82 15.21
CA VAL A 68 7.12 -3.77 14.46
C VAL A 68 7.71 -3.57 13.07
N VAL A 69 9.04 -3.58 12.94
CA VAL A 69 9.73 -3.42 11.65
C VAL A 69 9.58 -4.67 10.80
N SER A 70 9.67 -5.86 11.40
CA SER A 70 9.48 -7.13 10.69
C SER A 70 8.08 -7.25 10.09
N GLU A 71 7.02 -7.04 10.88
CA GLU A 71 5.64 -7.16 10.38
C GLU A 71 5.31 -6.02 9.38
N MET A 72 5.91 -4.83 9.55
CA MET A 72 5.74 -3.74 8.57
C MET A 72 6.41 -4.08 7.24
N ALA A 73 7.56 -4.75 7.27
CA ALA A 73 8.23 -5.21 6.06
C ALA A 73 7.39 -6.27 5.32
N ASP A 74 6.78 -7.21 6.04
CA ASP A 74 5.88 -8.21 5.45
C ASP A 74 4.62 -7.56 4.87
N LEU A 75 4.03 -6.58 5.57
CA LEU A 75 2.93 -5.78 5.05
C LEU A 75 3.30 -5.07 3.74
N TRP A 76 4.46 -4.42 3.68
CA TRP A 76 4.95 -3.76 2.46
C TRP A 76 5.18 -4.76 1.34
N PHE A 77 5.80 -5.90 1.64
CA PHE A 77 6.06 -6.95 0.68
C PHE A 77 4.77 -7.50 0.06
N HIS A 78 3.78 -7.85 0.89
CA HIS A 78 2.49 -8.32 0.41
C HIS A 78 1.71 -7.23 -0.34
N GLY A 79 1.85 -5.98 0.07
CA GLY A 79 1.37 -4.83 -0.70
C GLY A 79 1.98 -4.76 -2.09
N MET A 80 3.30 -4.95 -2.22
CA MET A 80 3.99 -4.96 -3.52
C MET A 80 3.56 -6.12 -4.43
N VAL A 81 3.26 -7.30 -3.85
CA VAL A 81 2.67 -8.42 -4.61
C VAL A 81 1.29 -8.05 -5.15
N ALA A 82 0.45 -7.37 -4.35
CA ALA A 82 -0.84 -6.89 -4.81
C ALA A 82 -0.70 -5.83 -5.91
N LEU A 83 0.22 -4.86 -5.77
CA LEU A 83 0.49 -3.86 -6.80
C LEU A 83 0.83 -4.52 -8.13
N ALA A 84 1.75 -5.49 -8.14
CA ALA A 84 2.16 -6.21 -9.34
C ALA A 84 1.00 -6.97 -10.02
N HIS A 85 0.09 -7.53 -9.23
CA HIS A 85 -1.14 -8.15 -9.75
C HIS A 85 -2.04 -7.14 -10.46
N TYR A 86 -2.19 -5.94 -9.89
CA TYR A 86 -3.01 -4.87 -10.46
C TYR A 86 -2.29 -3.99 -11.49
N GLY A 87 -1.04 -4.31 -11.84
CA GLY A 87 -0.27 -3.58 -12.85
C GLY A 87 0.39 -2.29 -12.35
N PHE A 88 0.62 -2.19 -11.04
CA PHE A 88 1.32 -1.08 -10.40
C PHE A 88 2.66 -1.53 -9.80
N SER A 89 3.51 -0.56 -9.49
CA SER A 89 4.84 -0.72 -8.93
C SER A 89 4.98 0.01 -7.58
N ALA A 90 6.06 -0.26 -6.85
CA ALA A 90 6.40 0.53 -5.66
C ALA A 90 6.68 2.01 -6.01
N ALA A 91 7.14 2.29 -7.23
CA ALA A 91 7.40 3.67 -7.67
C ALA A 91 6.09 4.48 -7.77
N ASP A 92 4.98 3.85 -8.17
CA ASP A 92 3.67 4.50 -8.21
C ASP A 92 3.21 4.93 -6.82
N VAL A 93 3.44 4.08 -5.80
CA VAL A 93 3.13 4.42 -4.40
C VAL A 93 4.05 5.54 -3.89
N VAL A 94 5.35 5.49 -4.20
CA VAL A 94 6.30 6.54 -3.81
C VAL A 94 5.94 7.88 -4.46
N ALA A 95 5.54 7.87 -5.74
CA ALA A 95 5.08 9.06 -6.44
C ALA A 95 3.82 9.65 -5.78
N GLU A 96 2.87 8.80 -5.38
CA GLU A 96 1.67 9.22 -4.65
C GLU A 96 2.02 9.79 -3.26
N LEU A 97 2.98 9.19 -2.55
CA LEU A 97 3.48 9.72 -1.27
C LEU A 97 4.13 11.09 -1.45
N ALA A 98 4.98 11.27 -2.46
CA ALA A 98 5.60 12.56 -2.79
C ALA A 98 4.54 13.62 -3.15
N ARG A 99 3.50 13.24 -3.89
CA ARG A 99 2.36 14.12 -4.18
C ARG A 99 1.63 14.56 -2.90
N ARG A 100 1.48 13.65 -1.92
CA ARG A 100 0.87 13.95 -0.61
C ARG A 100 1.78 14.74 0.30
N GLU A 101 3.09 14.55 0.25
CA GLU A 101 4.03 15.33 1.07
C GLU A 101 3.91 16.84 0.79
N GLY A 102 3.66 17.22 -0.46
CA GLY A 102 3.41 18.61 -0.88
C GLY A 102 2.04 19.19 -0.49
N LEU A 103 1.15 18.40 0.12
CA LEU A 103 -0.17 18.79 0.58
C LEU A 103 -0.34 18.27 2.01
N SER A 104 -0.13 19.08 3.04
CA SER A 104 -0.33 18.54 4.39
C SER A 104 -1.76 17.99 4.49
N GLY A 105 -1.95 16.83 5.14
CA GLY A 105 -3.28 16.21 5.25
C GLY A 105 -4.33 17.12 5.92
N LEU A 106 -3.88 18.13 6.66
CA LEU A 106 -4.71 19.21 7.19
C LEU A 106 -5.13 20.21 6.10
N GLU A 107 -4.21 20.63 5.24
CA GLU A 107 -4.48 21.51 4.09
C GLU A 107 -5.37 20.82 3.06
N GLU A 108 -5.14 19.56 2.74
CA GLU A 108 -6.01 18.80 1.82
C GLU A 108 -7.44 18.68 2.37
N LYS A 109 -7.57 18.39 3.68
CA LYS A 109 -8.88 18.37 4.37
C LYS A 109 -9.55 19.74 4.40
N ALA A 110 -8.78 20.81 4.58
CA ALA A 110 -9.28 22.18 4.54
C ALA A 110 -9.76 22.57 3.14
N LEU A 111 -9.00 22.24 2.10
CA LEU A 111 -9.33 22.47 0.69
C LEU A 111 -10.57 21.67 0.25
N ARG A 112 -10.73 20.44 0.73
CA ARG A 112 -11.94 19.64 0.46
C ARG A 112 -13.18 20.25 1.12
N LYS A 113 -13.07 20.70 2.37
CA LYS A 113 -14.15 21.41 3.07
C LYS A 113 -14.51 22.73 2.40
N ALA A 114 -13.51 23.48 1.90
CA ALA A 114 -13.74 24.71 1.16
C ALA A 114 -14.53 24.43 -0.13
N ARG A 115 -14.07 23.49 -0.95
CA ARG A 115 -14.78 23.07 -2.18
C ARG A 115 -16.20 22.59 -1.92
N GLN A 116 -16.44 21.85 -0.84
CA GLN A 116 -17.78 21.41 -0.51
C GLN A 116 -18.72 22.58 -0.17
N ARG A 117 -18.22 23.60 0.57
CA ARG A 117 -19.01 24.80 0.87
C ARG A 117 -19.35 25.59 -0.39
N ASP A 118 -18.39 25.77 -1.29
CA ASP A 118 -18.61 26.50 -2.55
C ASP A 118 -19.67 25.80 -3.42
N ILE A 119 -19.69 24.46 -3.45
CA ILE A 119 -20.71 23.65 -4.13
C ILE A 119 -22.08 23.80 -3.46
N ASP A 120 -22.12 23.74 -2.12
CA ASP A 120 -23.36 23.82 -1.35
C ASP A 120 -24.00 25.23 -1.49
N ASP A 121 -23.19 26.28 -1.52
CA ASP A 121 -23.64 27.67 -1.69
C ASP A 121 -24.13 27.94 -3.13
N ALA A 122 -23.41 27.46 -4.15
CA ALA A 122 -23.86 27.55 -5.54
C ALA A 122 -25.18 26.79 -5.79
N SER A 123 -25.40 25.68 -5.08
CA SER A 123 -26.65 24.90 -5.17
C SER A 123 -27.84 25.59 -4.51
N ARG A 124 -27.60 26.47 -3.53
CA ARG A 124 -28.64 27.26 -2.85
C ARG A 124 -29.05 28.49 -3.68
N GLU A 125 -28.10 29.12 -4.35
CA GLU A 125 -28.38 30.27 -5.22
C GLU A 125 -29.13 29.86 -6.50
N GLY A 126 -28.86 28.67 -7.05
CA GLY A 126 -29.57 28.15 -8.23
C GLY A 126 -30.99 27.63 -7.97
N ALA A 127 -31.39 27.41 -6.72
CA ALA A 127 -32.74 26.93 -6.37
C ALA A 127 -33.74 28.07 -6.10
N GLY A 128 -33.29 29.33 -6.18
CA GLY A 128 -34.08 30.53 -5.86
C GLY A 128 -34.69 31.27 -7.07
N THR A 129 -34.56 30.73 -8.29
CA THR A 129 -35.18 31.23 -9.53
C THR A 129 -36.22 30.25 -10.05
#